data_AF-A0A7Y2A3G1-F1
#
_entry.id   AF-A0A7Y2A3G1-F1
#
_cell.length_a   1.000
_cell.length_b   1.000
_cell.length_c   1.000
_cell.angle_alpha   90.00
_cell.angle_beta   90.00
_cell.angle_gamma   90.00
#
_symmetry.space_group_name_H-M   'P 1'
#
loop_
_entity.id
_entity.type
_entity.pdbx_description
1 polymer ?
#
loop_
_entity_poly.entity_id
_entity_poly.type
_entity_poly.pdbx_seq_one_letter_code
_entity_poly.pdbx_strand_id
1 'polypeptide(L)'
;MTDDRYRLLFEHLDESLSIMRPVDDGVEFEWLEVNEAGARLGDLPREAYLGKRVGELFPGAVGMGLTAIGQAALESGESMRIGPIPYEDERIQRWISVLASPLPSGDIGVRIADAETAQPAEVELERFRRLEQRMEPLTRSGHWRYNTGTSELIWSPFLFELFDLDPANGPDYGTERLLIHHDDRP
;
A
#
# COMPACT_ATOMS: atom_id res chain seq x y z
N MET A 1 -15.09 1.47 29.49
CA MET A 1 -15.89 2.47 28.73
C MET A 1 -15.28 2.82 27.37
N THR A 2 -13.95 2.78 27.19
CA THR A 2 -13.31 3.04 25.89
C THR A 2 -13.37 1.83 24.94
N ASP A 3 -13.28 0.63 25.51
CA ASP A 3 -13.23 -0.64 24.77
C ASP A 3 -14.54 -1.00 24.03
N ASP A 4 -15.70 -0.87 24.70
CA ASP A 4 -16.99 -1.26 24.10
C ASP A 4 -17.41 -0.40 22.90
N ARG A 5 -17.08 0.90 22.92
CA ARG A 5 -17.38 1.82 21.81
C ARG A 5 -16.45 1.59 20.63
N TYR A 6 -15.18 1.34 20.89
CA TYR A 6 -14.20 0.97 19.88
C TYR A 6 -14.62 -0.32 19.18
N ARG A 7 -14.92 -1.37 19.96
CA ARG A 7 -15.35 -2.66 19.41
C ARG A 7 -16.63 -2.53 18.60
N LEU A 8 -17.62 -1.80 19.09
CA LEU A 8 -18.88 -1.64 18.36
C LEU A 8 -18.70 -0.91 17.02
N LEU A 9 -17.85 0.13 16.97
CA LEU A 9 -17.52 0.82 15.72
C LEU A 9 -16.72 -0.09 14.79
N PHE A 10 -15.66 -0.73 15.27
CA PHE A 10 -14.81 -1.61 14.48
C PHE A 10 -15.62 -2.73 13.81
N GLU A 11 -16.52 -3.38 14.56
CA GLU A 11 -17.34 -4.50 14.08
C GLU A 11 -18.42 -4.12 13.07
N HIS A 12 -19.05 -2.95 13.21
CA HIS A 12 -20.20 -2.55 12.39
C HIS A 12 -19.85 -1.58 11.27
N LEU A 13 -18.58 -1.20 11.12
CA LEU A 13 -18.13 -0.41 9.98
C LEU A 13 -18.16 -1.26 8.72
N ASP A 14 -18.84 -0.75 7.69
CA ASP A 14 -18.89 -1.39 6.36
C ASP A 14 -17.57 -1.25 5.59
N GLU A 15 -16.61 -0.48 6.11
CA GLU A 15 -15.27 -0.35 5.55
C GLU A 15 -14.35 -1.46 6.08
N SER A 16 -13.62 -2.13 5.18
CA SER A 16 -12.66 -3.17 5.57
C SER A 16 -11.53 -2.57 6.40
N LEU A 17 -11.43 -3.00 7.65
CA LEU A 17 -10.46 -2.51 8.62
C LEU A 17 -9.77 -3.66 9.35
N SER A 18 -8.48 -3.44 9.60
CA SER A 18 -7.53 -4.44 10.05
C SER A 18 -6.53 -3.83 11.00
N ILE A 19 -6.13 -4.56 12.03
CA ILE A 19 -4.97 -4.22 12.86
C ILE A 19 -3.98 -5.37 12.80
N MET A 20 -2.73 -5.03 12.54
CA MET A 20 -1.65 -6.01 12.42
C MET A 20 -0.42 -5.53 13.19
N ARG A 21 0.34 -6.47 13.75
CA ARG A 21 1.62 -6.22 14.39
C ARG A 21 2.76 -6.38 13.39
N PRO A 22 3.74 -5.47 13.33
CA PRO A 22 4.96 -5.70 12.55
C PRO A 22 5.76 -6.88 13.12
N VAL A 23 6.22 -7.76 12.25
CA VAL A 23 7.14 -8.86 12.54
C VAL A 23 8.32 -8.82 11.57
N ASP A 24 9.37 -9.58 11.87
CA ASP A 24 10.60 -9.63 11.06
C ASP A 24 11.13 -8.22 10.72
N ASP A 25 11.33 -7.40 11.76
CA ASP A 25 11.79 -6.00 11.66
C ASP A 25 10.89 -5.09 10.78
N GLY A 26 9.59 -5.38 10.73
CA GLY A 26 8.60 -4.56 10.01
C GLY A 26 8.50 -4.87 8.52
N VAL A 27 9.18 -5.93 8.04
CA VAL A 27 9.09 -6.40 6.66
C VAL A 27 7.80 -7.20 6.42
N GLU A 28 7.27 -7.83 7.47
CA GLU A 28 6.04 -8.62 7.44
C GLU A 28 5.11 -8.24 8.61
N PHE A 29 3.86 -8.70 8.57
CA PHE A 29 2.82 -8.32 9.51
C PHE A 29 1.98 -9.52 9.94
N GLU A 30 1.70 -9.61 11.24
CA GLU A 30 0.82 -10.62 11.85
C GLU A 30 -0.52 -9.99 12.23
N TRP A 31 -1.62 -10.65 11.88
CA TRP A 31 -2.97 -10.17 12.14
C TRP A 31 -3.35 -10.24 13.63
N LEU A 32 -3.71 -9.07 14.19
CA LEU A 32 -4.29 -8.96 15.52
C LEU A 32 -5.81 -8.93 15.45
N GLU A 33 -6.37 -8.14 14.52
CA GLU A 33 -7.81 -7.99 14.37
C GLU A 33 -8.20 -7.72 12.92
N VAL A 34 -9.37 -8.23 12.52
CA VAL A 34 -10.05 -7.88 11.28
C VAL A 34 -11.54 -7.75 11.57
N ASN A 35 -12.18 -6.72 11.00
CA ASN A 35 -13.62 -6.59 11.10
C ASN A 35 -14.36 -7.45 10.05
N GLU A 36 -15.68 -7.55 10.15
CA GLU A 36 -16.45 -8.37 9.21
C GLU A 36 -16.31 -7.89 7.76
N ALA A 37 -16.21 -6.58 7.52
CA ALA A 37 -16.02 -6.04 6.19
C ALA A 37 -14.67 -6.48 5.58
N GLY A 38 -13.60 -6.50 6.37
CA GLY A 38 -12.29 -6.99 5.96
C GLY A 38 -12.26 -8.48 5.70
N ALA A 39 -12.93 -9.28 6.54
CA ALA A 39 -13.09 -10.71 6.33
C ALA A 39 -13.86 -11.03 5.03
N ARG A 40 -14.95 -10.29 4.74
CA ARG A 40 -15.70 -10.40 3.48
C ARG A 40 -14.85 -9.99 2.27
N LEU A 41 -14.12 -8.89 2.35
CA LEU A 41 -13.26 -8.42 1.26
C LEU A 41 -12.13 -9.41 0.99
N GLY A 42 -11.52 -9.93 2.05
CA GLY A 42 -10.46 -10.92 1.95
C GLY A 42 -10.94 -12.37 1.84
N ASP A 43 -12.23 -12.63 1.56
CA ASP A 43 -12.88 -13.93 1.30
C ASP A 43 -12.42 -15.09 2.22
N LEU A 44 -12.25 -14.80 3.51
CA LEU A 44 -11.90 -15.75 4.56
C LEU A 44 -12.78 -15.52 5.80
N PRO A 45 -13.09 -16.57 6.58
CA PRO A 45 -13.72 -16.39 7.87
C PRO A 45 -12.78 -15.59 8.78
N ARG A 46 -13.33 -14.68 9.58
CA ARG A 46 -12.58 -13.79 10.47
C ARG A 46 -11.61 -14.55 11.39
N GLU A 47 -12.03 -15.73 11.86
CA GLU A 47 -11.27 -16.57 12.77
C GLU A 47 -9.98 -17.11 12.15
N ALA A 48 -9.89 -17.15 10.81
CA ALA A 48 -8.69 -17.58 10.12
C ALA A 48 -7.55 -16.55 10.14
N TYR A 49 -7.84 -15.28 10.48
CA TYR A 49 -6.85 -14.20 10.44
C TYR A 49 -5.96 -14.17 11.67
N LEU A 50 -6.53 -14.34 12.87
CA LEU A 50 -5.83 -14.08 14.12
C LEU A 50 -4.52 -14.87 14.25
N GLY A 51 -3.41 -14.15 14.44
CA GLY A 51 -2.06 -14.73 14.59
C GLY A 51 -1.44 -15.23 13.29
N LYS A 52 -2.04 -14.96 12.12
CA LYS A 52 -1.49 -15.32 10.81
C LYS A 52 -0.69 -14.19 10.20
N ARG A 53 0.37 -14.55 9.47
CA ARG A 53 1.16 -13.59 8.68
C ARG A 53 0.43 -13.22 7.39
N VAL A 54 0.64 -11.99 6.91
CA VAL A 54 0.08 -11.55 5.63
C VAL A 54 0.49 -12.49 4.49
N GLY A 55 1.76 -12.90 4.42
CA GLY A 55 2.23 -13.83 3.38
C GLY A 55 1.62 -15.23 3.45
N GLU A 56 1.12 -15.68 4.61
CA GLU A 56 0.42 -16.95 4.74
C GLU A 56 -0.99 -16.92 4.11
N LEU A 57 -1.70 -15.80 4.26
CA LEU A 57 -3.11 -15.68 3.83
C LEU A 57 -3.28 -15.00 2.47
N PHE A 58 -2.34 -14.11 2.13
CA PHE A 58 -2.36 -13.23 0.96
C PHE A 58 -0.96 -13.18 0.32
N PRO A 59 -0.45 -14.29 -0.24
CA PRO A 59 0.89 -14.35 -0.81
C PRO A 59 1.10 -13.36 -1.97
N GLY A 60 0.04 -13.03 -2.71
CA GLY A 60 0.06 -11.99 -3.74
C GLY A 60 0.44 -10.62 -3.20
N ALA A 61 0.07 -10.30 -1.95
CA ALA A 61 0.43 -9.02 -1.32
C ALA A 61 1.94 -8.89 -1.10
N VAL A 62 2.62 -10.00 -0.77
CA VAL A 62 4.08 -10.03 -0.61
C VAL A 62 4.76 -9.95 -1.98
N GLY A 63 4.29 -10.71 -2.97
CA GLY A 63 4.81 -10.68 -4.33
C GLY A 63 4.71 -9.29 -4.97
N MET A 64 3.67 -8.53 -4.63
CA MET A 64 3.44 -7.15 -5.10
C MET A 64 4.14 -6.07 -4.26
N GLY A 65 4.87 -6.44 -3.21
CA GLY A 65 5.53 -5.47 -2.32
C GLY A 65 4.58 -4.65 -1.44
N LEU A 66 3.31 -5.05 -1.27
CA LEU A 66 2.33 -4.28 -0.51
C LEU A 66 2.66 -4.19 0.98
N THR A 67 3.48 -5.09 1.54
CA THR A 67 3.93 -4.95 2.93
C THR A 67 4.87 -3.75 3.12
N ALA A 68 5.56 -3.31 2.07
CA ALA A 68 6.45 -2.14 2.12
C ALA A 68 5.69 -0.84 2.47
N ILE A 69 4.39 -0.76 2.14
CA ILE A 69 3.57 0.41 2.51
C ILE A 69 3.38 0.52 4.03
N GLY A 70 3.22 -0.62 4.71
CA GLY A 70 3.10 -0.67 6.16
C GLY A 70 4.42 -0.33 6.83
N GLN A 71 5.53 -0.84 6.28
CA GLN A 71 6.87 -0.50 6.74
C GLN A 71 7.14 1.00 6.62
N ALA A 72 6.90 1.58 5.44
CA ALA A 72 7.08 3.01 5.18
C ALA A 72 6.23 3.89 6.10
N ALA A 73 5.00 3.46 6.42
CA ALA A 73 4.11 4.17 7.32
C ALA A 73 4.59 4.11 8.79
N LEU A 74 5.11 2.96 9.23
CA LEU A 74 5.69 2.79 10.56
C LEU A 74 6.99 3.55 10.73
N GLU A 75 7.83 3.55 9.68
CA GLU A 75 9.03 4.39 9.61
C GLU A 75 8.57 5.84 9.70
N SER A 76 7.97 6.44 8.66
CA SER A 76 7.67 7.89 8.64
C SER A 76 6.78 8.42 9.77
N GLY A 77 5.98 7.57 10.41
CA GLY A 77 4.93 7.98 11.35
C GLY A 77 3.71 8.61 10.66
N GLU A 78 3.68 8.63 9.33
CA GLU A 78 2.59 9.15 8.51
C GLU A 78 1.81 8.03 7.82
N SER A 79 0.53 8.28 7.50
CA SER A 79 -0.27 7.30 6.77
C SER A 79 0.11 7.23 5.30
N MET A 80 0.28 6.01 4.78
CA MET A 80 0.67 5.74 3.40
C MET A 80 -0.51 5.15 2.61
N ARG A 81 -0.68 5.57 1.34
CA ARG A 81 -1.78 5.10 0.48
C ARG A 81 -1.29 4.68 -0.89
N ILE A 82 -1.79 3.54 -1.38
CA ILE A 82 -1.62 3.08 -2.76
C ILE A 82 -2.96 2.67 -3.36
N GLY A 83 -3.04 2.74 -4.69
CA GLY A 83 -4.18 2.26 -5.47
C GLY A 83 -5.02 3.36 -6.13
N PRO A 84 -5.93 2.96 -7.04
CA PRO A 84 -6.32 1.57 -7.33
C PRO A 84 -5.22 0.75 -8.02
N ILE A 85 -4.96 -0.47 -7.53
CA ILE A 85 -4.04 -1.45 -8.13
C ILE A 85 -4.72 -2.82 -8.24
N PRO A 86 -4.39 -3.64 -9.24
CA PRO A 86 -4.94 -4.99 -9.35
C PRO A 86 -4.26 -5.92 -8.33
N TYR A 87 -5.03 -6.51 -7.42
CA TYR A 87 -4.62 -7.60 -6.54
C TYR A 87 -5.09 -8.93 -7.12
N GLU A 88 -4.18 -9.90 -7.19
CA GLU A 88 -4.49 -11.25 -7.67
C GLU A 88 -3.76 -12.32 -6.85
N ASP A 89 -4.51 -13.32 -6.40
CA ASP A 89 -4.01 -14.62 -5.93
C ASP A 89 -4.94 -15.74 -6.41
N GLU A 90 -4.73 -16.99 -5.97
CA GLU A 90 -5.56 -18.13 -6.39
C GLU A 90 -7.05 -18.00 -6.03
N ARG A 91 -7.41 -17.10 -5.10
CA ARG A 91 -8.74 -16.96 -4.51
C ARG A 91 -9.42 -15.63 -4.85
N ILE A 92 -8.66 -14.54 -4.99
CA ILE A 92 -9.18 -13.18 -5.13
C ILE A 92 -8.52 -12.50 -6.33
N GLN A 93 -9.34 -11.87 -7.18
CA GLN A 93 -8.91 -10.97 -8.24
C GLN A 93 -9.74 -9.69 -8.20
N ARG A 94 -9.16 -8.57 -7.73
CA ARG A 94 -9.88 -7.29 -7.52
C ARG A 94 -8.98 -6.07 -7.67
N TRP A 95 -9.56 -4.92 -7.95
CA TRP A 95 -8.87 -3.64 -7.86
C TRP A 95 -8.99 -3.10 -6.44
N ILE A 96 -7.88 -2.88 -5.76
CA ILE A 96 -7.87 -2.45 -4.36
C ILE A 96 -7.15 -1.11 -4.19
N SER A 97 -7.63 -0.33 -3.24
CA SER A 97 -6.88 0.78 -2.64
C SER A 97 -6.57 0.45 -1.20
N VAL A 98 -5.31 0.63 -0.80
CA VAL A 98 -4.82 0.31 0.55
C VAL A 98 -4.37 1.61 1.22
N LEU A 99 -4.83 1.82 2.45
CA LEU A 99 -4.35 2.86 3.35
C LEU A 99 -3.77 2.18 4.59
N ALA A 100 -2.48 2.38 4.84
CA ALA A 100 -1.79 1.93 6.04
C ALA A 100 -1.50 3.12 6.96
N SER A 101 -1.85 2.99 8.23
CA SER A 101 -1.73 4.05 9.23
C SER A 101 -1.02 3.51 10.48
N PRO A 102 0.10 4.12 10.93
CA PRO A 102 0.77 3.71 12.15
C PRO A 102 -0.11 4.03 13.35
N LEU A 103 -0.16 3.11 14.32
CA LEU A 103 -0.89 3.30 15.57
C LEU A 103 0.07 3.64 16.72
N PRO A 104 -0.36 4.38 17.75
CA PRO A 104 0.47 4.70 18.91
C PRO A 104 1.02 3.47 19.66
N SER A 105 0.45 2.28 19.46
CA SER A 105 0.95 1.02 20.04
C SER A 105 2.19 0.47 19.34
N GLY A 106 2.54 0.97 18.15
CA GLY A 106 3.54 0.36 17.25
C GLY A 106 2.95 -0.67 16.29
N ASP A 107 1.64 -0.92 16.35
CA ASP A 107 0.92 -1.72 15.36
C ASP A 107 0.54 -0.87 14.12
N ILE A 108 0.10 -1.53 13.05
CA ILE A 108 -0.41 -0.89 11.85
C ILE A 108 -1.92 -1.10 11.72
N GLY A 109 -2.67 -0.01 11.51
CA GLY A 109 -4.05 -0.05 11.05
C GLY A 109 -4.08 -0.05 9.53
N VAL A 110 -4.81 -0.98 8.92
CA VAL A 110 -4.94 -1.06 7.46
C VAL A 110 -6.39 -1.03 7.05
N ARG A 111 -6.70 -0.15 6.10
CA ARG A 111 -7.99 -0.06 5.45
C ARG A 111 -7.85 -0.42 3.98
N ILE A 112 -8.73 -1.29 3.51
CA ILE A 112 -8.75 -1.72 2.10
C ILE A 112 -10.12 -1.37 1.52
N ALA A 113 -10.13 -0.75 0.34
CA ALA A 113 -11.34 -0.48 -0.41
C ALA A 113 -11.29 -1.21 -1.74
N ASP A 114 -12.38 -1.87 -2.10
CA ASP A 114 -12.62 -2.30 -3.47
C ASP A 114 -12.86 -1.05 -4.32
N ALA A 115 -12.06 -0.90 -5.38
CA ALA A 115 -12.14 0.23 -6.28
C ALA A 115 -12.73 -0.25 -7.61
N GLU A 116 -13.94 0.15 -7.93
CA GLU A 116 -14.50 -0.07 -9.26
C GLU A 116 -13.51 0.46 -10.33
N THR A 117 -13.33 -0.31 -11.40
CA THR A 117 -12.40 -0.04 -12.51
C THR A 117 -12.37 1.46 -12.85
N ALA A 118 -11.25 2.12 -12.58
CA ALA A 118 -11.14 3.58 -12.56
C ALA A 118 -11.53 4.26 -13.89
N GLN A 119 -12.06 5.47 -13.77
CA GLN A 119 -12.44 6.40 -14.85
C GLN A 119 -11.31 6.66 -15.89
N PRO A 120 -11.61 7.17 -17.10
CA PRO A 120 -10.69 7.18 -18.24
C PRO A 120 -9.37 7.94 -18.02
N ALA A 121 -8.26 7.31 -18.38
CA ALA A 121 -6.87 7.76 -18.19
C ALA A 121 -6.51 9.16 -18.74
N GLU A 122 -7.33 9.73 -19.62
CA GLU A 122 -7.10 11.02 -20.28
C GLU A 122 -7.29 12.22 -19.33
N VAL A 123 -8.26 12.15 -18.42
CA VAL A 123 -8.56 13.24 -17.46
C VAL A 123 -7.42 13.43 -16.47
N GLU A 124 -6.80 12.32 -16.07
CA GLU A 124 -5.74 12.28 -15.08
C GLU A 124 -4.42 12.80 -15.70
N LEU A 125 -4.11 12.42 -16.95
CA LEU A 125 -2.93 12.89 -17.69
C LEU A 125 -2.92 14.42 -17.93
N GLU A 126 -4.07 15.02 -18.24
CA GLU A 126 -4.13 16.46 -18.52
C GLU A 126 -3.94 17.32 -17.26
N ARG A 127 -4.38 16.83 -16.11
CA ARG A 127 -4.17 17.49 -14.81
C ARG A 127 -2.69 17.53 -14.44
N PHE A 128 -1.94 16.45 -14.73
CA PHE A 128 -0.50 16.35 -14.42
C PHE A 128 0.39 17.18 -15.34
N ARG A 129 0.12 17.24 -16.65
CA ARG A 129 0.89 18.09 -17.57
C ARG A 129 0.88 19.57 -17.15
N ARG A 130 -0.22 20.03 -16.55
CA ARG A 130 -0.33 21.40 -16.01
C ARG A 130 0.49 21.62 -14.73
N LEU A 131 0.77 20.57 -13.97
CA LEU A 131 1.62 20.62 -12.78
C LEU A 131 3.11 20.55 -13.17
N GLU A 132 3.47 19.73 -14.16
CA GLU A 132 4.85 19.62 -14.65
C GLU A 132 5.38 20.92 -15.25
N GLN A 133 4.59 21.60 -16.09
CA GLN A 133 4.99 22.88 -16.71
C GLN A 133 5.25 24.01 -15.70
N ARG A 134 4.85 23.84 -14.43
CA ARG A 134 5.07 24.82 -13.37
C ARG A 134 6.33 24.58 -12.54
N MET A 135 7.03 23.45 -12.70
CA MET A 135 8.02 22.98 -11.72
C MET A 135 9.49 22.85 -12.20
N GLU A 136 9.82 22.93 -13.50
CA GLU A 136 11.24 22.86 -13.92
C GLU A 136 11.90 24.24 -13.89
N PRO A 137 13.12 24.44 -13.30
CA PRO A 137 14.21 23.46 -13.12
C PRO A 137 14.89 23.48 -11.72
N LEU A 138 14.17 23.73 -10.62
CA LEU A 138 14.82 24.02 -9.32
C LEU A 138 15.03 22.81 -8.37
N THR A 139 14.48 21.64 -8.64
CA THR A 139 14.47 20.58 -7.61
C THR A 139 14.81 19.22 -8.23
N ARG A 140 16.03 18.75 -7.95
CA ARG A 140 16.53 17.40 -8.29
C ARG A 140 15.83 16.33 -7.43
N SER A 141 14.51 16.21 -7.54
CA SER A 141 13.71 15.25 -6.79
C SER A 141 13.26 14.10 -7.68
N GLY A 142 13.29 12.90 -7.13
CA GLY A 142 12.80 11.71 -7.81
C GLY A 142 11.27 11.66 -7.84
N HIS A 143 10.71 11.20 -8.95
CA HIS A 143 9.26 11.08 -9.15
C HIS A 143 8.97 9.82 -9.96
N TRP A 144 7.89 9.12 -9.62
CA TRP A 144 7.46 7.92 -10.33
C TRP A 144 6.03 8.11 -10.79
N ARG A 145 5.68 7.44 -11.89
CA ARG A 145 4.37 7.50 -12.53
C ARG A 145 3.94 6.11 -12.93
N TYR A 146 2.73 5.76 -12.58
CA TYR A 146 2.14 4.47 -12.94
C TYR A 146 1.13 4.68 -14.08
N ASN A 147 1.30 3.96 -15.18
CA ASN A 147 0.44 4.02 -16.36
C ASN A 147 -0.65 2.96 -16.26
N THR A 148 -1.86 3.40 -15.94
CA THR A 148 -2.99 2.53 -15.61
C THR A 148 -3.68 1.89 -16.82
N GLY A 149 -3.36 2.28 -18.06
CA GLY A 149 -3.87 1.62 -19.28
C GLY A 149 -3.06 0.39 -19.70
N THR A 150 -1.80 0.33 -19.28
CA THR A 150 -0.83 -0.71 -19.65
C THR A 150 -0.19 -1.40 -18.44
N SER A 151 -0.54 -0.96 -17.21
CA SER A 151 0.04 -1.42 -15.94
C SER A 151 1.56 -1.24 -15.85
N GLU A 152 2.07 -0.16 -16.43
CA GLU A 152 3.52 0.10 -16.50
C GLU A 152 3.94 1.12 -15.42
N LEU A 153 4.85 0.74 -14.52
CA LEU A 153 5.45 1.64 -13.55
C LEU A 153 6.69 2.31 -14.15
N ILE A 154 6.65 3.63 -14.27
CA ILE A 154 7.69 4.47 -14.87
C ILE A 154 8.34 5.30 -13.77
N TRP A 155 9.60 5.04 -13.48
CA TRP A 155 10.38 5.92 -12.62
C TRP A 155 11.06 7.02 -13.43
N SER A 156 11.35 8.15 -12.80
CA SER A 156 12.21 9.15 -13.40
C SER A 156 13.66 8.63 -13.51
N PRO A 157 14.45 9.10 -14.50
CA PRO A 157 15.86 8.70 -14.65
C PRO A 157 16.67 8.90 -13.36
N PHE A 158 16.32 9.91 -12.58
CA PHE A 158 16.96 10.20 -11.31
C PHE A 158 16.69 9.14 -10.23
N LEU A 159 15.50 8.51 -10.20
CA LEU A 159 15.24 7.41 -9.25
C LEU A 159 16.06 6.15 -9.61
N PHE A 160 16.33 5.89 -10.89
CA PHE A 160 17.22 4.78 -11.29
C PHE A 160 18.68 5.04 -10.89
N GLU A 161 19.17 6.27 -11.11
CA GLU A 161 20.50 6.69 -10.63
C GLU A 161 20.59 6.67 -9.09
N LEU A 162 19.51 7.02 -8.38
CA LEU A 162 19.47 7.06 -6.91
C LEU A 162 19.51 5.66 -6.28
N PHE A 163 18.99 4.63 -6.96
CA PHE A 163 18.87 3.27 -6.44
C PHE A 163 19.76 2.23 -7.12
N ASP A 164 20.70 2.69 -7.95
CA ASP A 164 21.69 1.88 -8.68
C ASP A 164 21.04 0.70 -9.45
N LEU A 165 19.89 0.98 -10.05
CA LEU A 165 19.15 0.01 -10.86
C LEU A 165 19.39 0.22 -12.34
N ASP A 166 19.51 -0.88 -13.08
CA ASP A 166 19.56 -0.85 -14.53
C ASP A 166 18.16 -0.60 -15.12
N PRO A 167 17.91 0.53 -15.79
CA PRO A 167 16.61 0.86 -16.37
C PRO A 167 16.16 -0.12 -17.47
N ALA A 168 17.07 -0.94 -18.02
CA ALA A 168 16.72 -1.95 -19.02
C ALA A 168 15.95 -3.16 -18.45
N ASN A 169 15.95 -3.36 -17.13
CA ASN A 169 15.26 -4.48 -16.46
C ASN A 169 13.94 -4.08 -15.79
N GLY A 170 13.54 -2.80 -15.86
CA GLY A 170 12.42 -2.25 -15.08
C GLY A 170 12.74 -2.19 -13.58
N PRO A 171 11.87 -1.60 -12.74
CA PRO A 171 12.04 -1.70 -11.30
C PRO A 171 11.92 -3.17 -10.89
N ASP A 172 12.99 -3.75 -10.34
CA ASP A 172 12.93 -5.07 -9.71
C ASP A 172 11.89 -5.03 -8.57
N TYR A 173 11.09 -6.08 -8.40
CA TYR A 173 9.94 -6.17 -7.47
C TYR A 173 10.33 -5.97 -5.98
N GLY A 174 11.61 -5.74 -5.68
CA GLY A 174 12.15 -5.34 -4.39
C GLY A 174 12.63 -3.89 -4.28
N THR A 175 12.59 -3.07 -5.34
CA THR A 175 13.26 -1.75 -5.34
C THR A 175 12.34 -0.58 -5.01
N GLU A 176 11.05 -0.83 -4.89
CA GLU A 176 10.07 0.12 -4.35
C GLU A 176 10.42 0.53 -2.90
N ARG A 177 11.11 -0.35 -2.16
CA ARG A 177 11.63 -0.13 -0.79
C ARG A 177 12.81 0.81 -0.72
N LEU A 178 13.38 1.20 -1.85
CA LEU A 178 14.56 2.06 -1.90
C LEU A 178 14.15 3.53 -2.12
N LEU A 179 13.06 3.78 -2.86
CA LEU A 179 12.54 5.11 -3.25
C LEU A 179 12.17 6.11 -2.16
N ILE A 180 12.08 5.67 -0.91
CA ILE A 180 11.85 6.54 0.24
C ILE A 180 13.21 6.92 0.82
N HIS A 181 13.53 8.21 0.76
CA HIS A 181 14.81 8.78 1.16
C HIS A 181 15.11 8.45 2.63
N HIS A 182 16.30 7.94 2.93
CA HIS A 182 16.75 7.53 4.27
C HIS A 182 16.56 8.61 5.35
N ASP A 183 16.60 9.90 5.00
CA ASP A 183 16.39 11.00 5.97
C ASP A 183 14.93 11.48 6.07
N ASP A 184 14.07 11.02 5.15
CA ASP A 184 12.61 11.06 5.28
C ASP A 184 12.06 9.68 5.75
N ARG A 185 12.96 8.70 5.95
CA ARG A 185 12.79 7.65 6.94
C ARG A 185 13.32 8.20 8.26
N PRO A 186 12.60 8.05 9.37
CA PRO A 186 13.21 8.22 10.66
C PRO A 186 14.09 7.02 11.04
#